data_AF-A0A1F8L4L1-F1
#
_entry.id   AF-A0A1F8L4L1-F1
#
_cell.length_a   1.000
_cell.length_b   1.000
_cell.length_c   1.000
_cell.angle_alpha   90.00
_cell.angle_beta   90.00
_cell.angle_gamma   90.00
#
_symmetry.space_group_name_H-M   'P 1'
#
loop_
_entity.id
_entity.type
_entity.pdbx_description
1 polymer ?
#
loop_
_entity_poly.entity_id
_entity_poly.type
_entity_poly.pdbx_seq_one_letter_code
_entity_poly.pdbx_strand_id
1 'polypeptide(L)'
;MKKTDRLLIPASEHHTEIVVVNSRFITTITPVFSVEEAREFIAKIRAVHPNAAHNVPAFIVGHGVSIIEHCSDDGEPQGTAGRPTLAVLKGSGLGDAAVVVTRYFGGTKLGTGGLVRAYTDAVKSVLVGLPLAEKIQTHTVRLVMPYPLFERIRILIAEHGGQILNENFAGDVTLTLQFAAKNLPGFQGALREASKGALQAEITETNPAAIFPVVGVL
;
A
#
# COMPACT_ATOMS: atom_id res chain seq x y z
N MET A 1 0.06 -17.47 -15.47
CA MET A 1 0.26 -16.05 -15.10
C MET A 1 0.85 -16.01 -13.70
N LYS A 2 2.09 -15.53 -13.54
CA LYS A 2 2.69 -15.38 -12.22
C LYS A 2 1.85 -14.36 -11.46
N LYS A 3 1.19 -14.78 -10.38
CA LYS A 3 0.54 -13.87 -9.43
C LYS A 3 1.66 -12.99 -8.89
N THR A 4 1.70 -11.73 -9.31
CA THR A 4 2.82 -10.85 -9.02
C THR A 4 2.93 -10.72 -7.51
N ASP A 5 4.09 -11.07 -6.95
CA ASP A 5 4.40 -11.09 -5.51
C ASP A 5 4.50 -9.67 -4.89
N ARG A 6 3.80 -8.71 -5.50
CA ARG A 6 3.85 -7.28 -5.15
C ARG A 6 2.79 -7.00 -4.10
N LEU A 7 3.20 -6.50 -2.95
CA LEU A 7 2.31 -6.08 -1.88
C LEU A 7 1.80 -4.67 -2.19
N LEU A 8 0.84 -4.59 -3.13
CA LEU A 8 0.27 -3.31 -3.55
C LEU A 8 -0.69 -2.77 -2.51
N ILE A 9 -0.60 -1.46 -2.27
CA ILE A 9 -1.42 -0.68 -1.35
C ILE A 9 -1.80 0.65 -2.01
N PRO A 10 -2.85 1.33 -1.54
CA PRO A 10 -3.06 2.74 -1.88
C PRO A 10 -1.84 3.59 -1.45
N ALA A 11 -1.36 4.50 -2.30
CA ALA A 11 -0.25 5.40 -1.93
C ALA A 11 -0.70 6.55 -1.03
N SER A 12 -1.97 6.94 -1.13
CA SER A 12 -2.57 8.05 -0.38
C SER A 12 -4.08 7.88 -0.31
N GLU A 13 -4.73 8.71 0.51
CA GLU A 13 -6.17 8.87 0.47
C GLU A 13 -6.60 9.34 -0.94
N HIS A 14 -7.68 8.75 -1.47
CA HIS A 14 -8.25 9.08 -2.76
C HIS A 14 -9.78 8.94 -2.69
N HIS A 15 -10.50 9.75 -3.46
CA HIS A 15 -11.96 9.66 -3.51
C HIS A 15 -12.51 9.90 -4.91
N THR A 16 -13.66 9.30 -5.17
CA THR A 16 -14.46 9.53 -6.37
C THR A 16 -15.94 9.59 -6.01
N GLU A 17 -16.75 10.15 -6.91
CA GLU A 17 -18.20 10.20 -6.75
C GLU A 17 -18.88 9.65 -8.00
N ILE A 18 -19.93 8.86 -7.79
CA ILE A 18 -20.88 8.47 -8.85
C ILE A 18 -22.31 8.81 -8.43
N VAL A 19 -23.18 9.02 -9.42
CA VAL A 19 -24.61 9.23 -9.22
C VAL A 19 -25.39 8.08 -9.87
N VAL A 20 -26.26 7.43 -9.10
CA VAL A 20 -27.08 6.30 -9.56
C VAL A 20 -28.52 6.55 -9.12
N VAL A 21 -29.42 6.75 -10.08
CA VAL A 21 -30.85 7.03 -9.84
C VAL A 21 -31.04 8.14 -8.78
N ASN A 22 -30.40 9.29 -9.01
CA ASN A 22 -30.36 10.47 -8.14
C ASN A 22 -29.70 10.27 -6.76
N SER A 23 -29.33 9.05 -6.37
CA SER A 23 -28.52 8.81 -5.19
C SER A 23 -27.05 9.09 -5.50
N ARG A 24 -26.38 9.84 -4.61
CA ARG A 24 -24.94 10.11 -4.69
C ARG A 24 -24.17 9.09 -3.86
N PHE A 25 -23.11 8.55 -4.42
CA PHE A 25 -22.20 7.61 -3.78
C PHE A 25 -20.79 8.18 -3.86
N ILE A 26 -20.26 8.62 -2.72
CA ILE A 26 -18.91 9.14 -2.58
C ILE A 26 -18.07 8.02 -1.97
N THR A 27 -17.07 7.54 -2.70
CA THR A 27 -16.18 6.49 -2.21
C THR A 27 -14.85 7.09 -1.85
N THR A 28 -14.42 6.90 -0.60
CA THR A 28 -13.09 7.31 -0.13
C THR A 28 -12.30 6.06 0.24
N ILE A 29 -11.08 5.93 -0.28
CA ILE A 29 -10.14 4.84 0.01
C ILE A 29 -8.84 5.43 0.56
N THR A 30 -8.17 4.74 1.48
CA THR A 30 -6.90 5.18 2.07
C THR A 30 -6.04 3.96 2.45
N PRO A 31 -4.70 4.08 2.49
CA PRO A 31 -3.88 3.04 3.10
C PRO A 31 -4.09 2.98 4.61
N VAL A 32 -4.12 1.78 5.17
CA VAL A 32 -4.20 1.53 6.63
C VAL A 32 -3.33 0.33 7.00
N PHE A 33 -2.57 0.43 8.09
CA PHE A 33 -1.59 -0.59 8.49
C PHE A 33 -1.99 -1.34 9.77
N SER A 34 -3.14 -0.99 10.35
CA SER A 34 -3.71 -1.64 11.52
C SER A 34 -5.24 -1.60 11.49
N VAL A 35 -5.87 -2.47 12.28
CA VAL A 35 -7.34 -2.46 12.45
C VAL A 35 -7.78 -1.16 13.13
N GLU A 36 -6.95 -0.64 14.03
CA GLU A 36 -7.14 0.61 14.73
C GLU A 36 -7.16 1.80 13.75
N GLU A 37 -6.16 1.92 12.87
CA GLU A 37 -6.14 2.94 11.82
C GLU A 37 -7.37 2.85 10.90
N ALA A 38 -7.79 1.63 10.53
CA ALA A 38 -9.00 1.43 9.74
C ALA A 38 -10.25 1.95 10.47
N ARG A 39 -10.38 1.70 11.78
CA ARG A 39 -11.50 2.19 12.59
C ARG A 39 -11.48 3.71 12.74
N GLU A 40 -10.31 4.31 12.94
CA GLU A 40 -10.13 5.76 13.01
C GLU A 40 -10.53 6.42 11.69
N PHE A 41 -10.11 5.86 10.56
CA PHE A 41 -10.52 6.32 9.23
C PHE A 41 -12.04 6.24 9.03
N ILE A 42 -12.67 5.13 9.40
CA ILE A 42 -14.14 4.98 9.30
C ILE A 42 -14.85 6.04 10.15
N ALA A 43 -14.37 6.30 11.37
CA ALA A 43 -14.90 7.34 12.24
C ALA A 43 -14.72 8.74 11.64
N LYS A 44 -13.54 9.03 11.06
CA LYS A 44 -13.26 10.28 10.32
C LYS A 44 -14.28 10.49 9.20
N ILE A 45 -14.51 9.50 8.33
CA ILE A 45 -15.44 9.65 7.20
C ILE A 45 -16.89 9.87 7.68
N ARG A 46 -17.32 9.17 8.73
CA ARG A 46 -18.64 9.43 9.35
C ARG A 46 -18.77 10.87 9.86
N ALA A 47 -17.71 11.42 10.47
CA ALA A 47 -17.69 12.80 10.95
C ALA A 47 -17.68 13.83 9.80
N VAL A 48 -17.04 13.52 8.67
CA VAL A 48 -17.06 14.36 7.46
C VAL A 48 -18.44 14.36 6.79
N HIS A 49 -19.15 13.23 6.84
CA HIS A 49 -20.48 13.06 6.22
C HIS A 49 -21.58 12.72 7.24
N PRO A 50 -21.89 13.62 8.20
CA PRO A 50 -22.84 13.34 9.27
C PRO A 50 -24.29 13.22 8.78
N ASN A 51 -24.60 13.84 7.64
CA ASN A 51 -25.94 13.84 7.03
C ASN A 51 -26.12 12.77 5.95
N ALA A 52 -25.14 11.88 5.76
CA ALA A 52 -25.28 10.77 4.82
C ALA A 52 -26.32 9.76 5.35
N ALA A 53 -27.01 9.10 4.44
CA ALA A 53 -27.92 8.01 4.80
C ALA A 53 -27.14 6.82 5.37
N HIS A 54 -26.01 6.49 4.74
CA HIS A 54 -25.13 5.38 5.11
C HIS A 54 -23.67 5.73 4.80
N ASN A 55 -22.75 5.26 5.63
CA ASN A 55 -21.30 5.30 5.48
C ASN A 55 -20.78 3.86 5.57
N VAL A 56 -20.90 3.13 4.46
CA VAL A 56 -20.66 1.68 4.37
C VAL A 56 -19.15 1.40 4.32
N PRO A 57 -18.57 0.78 5.36
CA PRO A 57 -17.14 0.52 5.40
C PRO A 57 -16.78 -0.88 4.88
N ALA A 58 -15.59 -1.00 4.30
CA ALA A 58 -14.86 -2.25 4.17
C ALA A 58 -13.35 -2.01 4.33
N PHE A 59 -12.61 -2.97 4.88
CA PHE A 59 -11.15 -2.89 4.91
C PHE A 59 -10.49 -4.27 4.83
N ILE A 60 -9.23 -4.24 4.40
CA ILE A 60 -8.28 -5.35 4.38
C ILE A 60 -7.00 -4.83 5.04
N VAL A 61 -6.57 -5.45 6.13
CA VAL A 61 -5.28 -5.17 6.78
C VAL A 61 -4.39 -6.40 6.61
N GLY A 62 -3.18 -6.19 6.09
CA GLY A 62 -2.23 -7.23 5.72
C GLY A 62 -2.31 -7.68 4.26
N HIS A 63 -1.45 -8.63 3.91
CA HIS A 63 -1.35 -9.27 2.59
C HIS A 63 -1.08 -10.77 2.71
N GLY A 64 -1.37 -11.51 1.63
CA GLY A 64 -1.01 -12.91 1.50
C GLY A 64 -1.76 -13.80 2.50
N VAL A 65 -1.00 -14.46 3.39
CA VAL A 65 -1.53 -15.48 4.32
C VAL A 65 -2.05 -14.90 5.64
N SER A 66 -1.72 -13.65 5.97
CA SER A 66 -2.18 -12.98 7.19
C SER A 66 -2.96 -11.74 6.81
N ILE A 67 -4.28 -11.89 6.70
CA ILE A 67 -5.21 -10.84 6.29
C ILE A 67 -6.34 -10.76 7.32
N ILE A 68 -6.67 -9.55 7.75
CA ILE A 68 -7.87 -9.24 8.52
C ILE A 68 -8.83 -8.47 7.62
N GLU A 69 -10.05 -8.98 7.46
CA GLU A 69 -11.09 -8.38 6.63
C GLU A 69 -12.27 -7.94 7.48
N HIS A 70 -12.88 -6.82 7.10
CA HIS A 70 -14.12 -6.36 7.72
C HIS A 70 -15.00 -5.66 6.69
N CYS A 71 -16.31 -5.77 6.86
CA CYS A 71 -17.29 -4.92 6.21
C CYS A 71 -18.57 -4.82 7.04
N SER A 72 -19.36 -3.78 6.80
CA SER A 72 -20.68 -3.57 7.38
C SER A 72 -21.61 -2.98 6.33
N ASP A 73 -22.90 -3.32 6.39
CA ASP A 73 -23.92 -2.68 5.53
C ASP A 73 -24.36 -1.31 6.06
N ASP A 74 -23.95 -0.91 7.26
CA ASP A 74 -24.25 0.40 7.88
C ASP A 74 -25.72 0.84 7.80
N GLY A 75 -26.65 -0.10 8.03
CA GLY A 75 -28.10 0.16 7.97
C GLY A 75 -28.73 0.00 6.59
N GLU A 76 -27.96 -0.26 5.54
CA GLU A 76 -28.49 -0.78 4.27
C GLU A 76 -29.07 -2.19 4.47
N PRO A 77 -29.95 -2.67 3.56
CA PRO A 77 -30.42 -4.04 3.57
C PRO A 77 -29.25 -5.03 3.59
N GLN A 78 -29.38 -6.08 4.40
CA GLN A 78 -28.31 -7.03 4.67
C GLN A 78 -27.71 -7.62 3.38
N GLY A 79 -26.38 -7.56 3.28
CA GLY A 79 -25.60 -8.10 2.18
C GLY A 79 -25.64 -7.28 0.90
N THR A 80 -26.27 -6.10 0.89
CA THR A 80 -26.41 -5.28 -0.33
C THR A 80 -25.35 -4.21 -0.50
N ALA A 81 -24.53 -3.95 0.53
CA ALA A 81 -23.57 -2.85 0.50
C ALA A 81 -22.16 -3.26 0.95
N GLY A 82 -22.01 -3.74 2.19
CA GLY A 82 -20.71 -4.08 2.77
C GLY A 82 -20.02 -5.23 2.05
N ARG A 83 -20.75 -6.31 1.78
CA ARG A 83 -20.21 -7.48 1.06
C ARG A 83 -19.78 -7.16 -0.38
N PRO A 84 -20.61 -6.47 -1.20
CA PRO A 84 -20.17 -6.00 -2.52
C PRO A 84 -18.92 -5.11 -2.47
N THR A 85 -18.87 -4.16 -1.52
CA THR A 85 -17.73 -3.25 -1.33
C THR A 85 -16.45 -4.04 -1.04
N LEU A 86 -16.49 -4.96 -0.08
CA LEU A 86 -15.34 -5.81 0.27
C LEU A 86 -14.93 -6.73 -0.89
N ALA A 87 -15.90 -7.29 -1.63
CA ALA A 87 -15.62 -8.18 -2.75
C ALA A 87 -14.82 -7.47 -3.86
N VAL A 88 -15.17 -6.21 -4.18
CA VAL A 88 -14.41 -5.41 -5.16
C VAL A 88 -13.02 -5.08 -4.62
N LEU A 89 -12.90 -4.66 -3.36
CA LEU A 89 -11.60 -4.37 -2.74
C LEU A 89 -10.69 -5.61 -2.78
N LYS A 90 -11.20 -6.79 -2.41
CA LYS A 90 -10.44 -8.05 -2.51
C LYS A 90 -10.06 -8.39 -3.96
N GLY A 91 -10.99 -8.20 -4.89
CA GLY A 91 -10.77 -8.45 -6.31
C GLY A 91 -9.68 -7.56 -6.93
N SER A 92 -9.41 -6.38 -6.34
CA SER A 92 -8.34 -5.49 -6.78
C SER A 92 -6.93 -6.02 -6.49
N GLY A 93 -6.79 -6.96 -5.53
CA GLY A 93 -5.50 -7.47 -5.08
C GLY A 93 -4.74 -6.53 -4.13
N LEU A 94 -5.32 -5.39 -3.76
CA LEU A 94 -4.76 -4.50 -2.74
C LEU A 94 -4.89 -5.12 -1.33
N GLY A 95 -3.88 -4.89 -0.51
CA GLY A 95 -3.94 -5.07 0.94
C GLY A 95 -3.72 -3.73 1.64
N ASP A 96 -3.70 -3.73 2.97
CA ASP A 96 -3.52 -2.52 3.80
C ASP A 96 -4.36 -1.33 3.31
N ALA A 97 -5.66 -1.56 3.10
CA ALA A 97 -6.57 -0.61 2.47
C ALA A 97 -7.91 -0.59 3.20
N ALA A 98 -8.41 0.62 3.47
CA ALA A 98 -9.76 0.84 3.95
C ALA A 98 -10.54 1.70 2.97
N VAL A 99 -11.81 1.36 2.75
CA VAL A 99 -12.74 2.09 1.90
C VAL A 99 -14.04 2.37 2.66
N VAL A 100 -14.58 3.56 2.49
CA VAL A 100 -15.93 3.92 2.94
C VAL A 100 -16.71 4.47 1.76
N VAL A 101 -17.87 3.87 1.50
CA VAL A 101 -18.83 4.37 0.51
C VAL A 101 -19.93 5.14 1.26
N THR A 102 -19.89 6.45 1.15
CA THR A 102 -20.87 7.38 1.69
C THR A 102 -22.02 7.54 0.70
N ARG A 103 -23.24 7.26 1.13
CA ARG A 103 -24.44 7.37 0.30
C ARG A 103 -25.36 8.50 0.79
N TYR A 104 -25.76 9.36 -0.14
CA TYR A 104 -26.90 10.26 0.04
C TYR A 104 -28.11 9.73 -0.75
N PHE A 105 -29.25 9.60 -0.09
CA PHE A 105 -30.47 9.07 -0.72
C PHE A 105 -31.08 10.08 -1.70
N GLY A 106 -31.37 9.63 -2.92
CA GLY A 106 -31.88 10.47 -4.02
C GLY A 106 -33.41 10.53 -4.16
N GLY A 107 -34.17 10.02 -3.18
CA GLY A 107 -35.64 9.98 -3.24
C GLY A 107 -36.23 8.75 -3.95
N THR A 108 -35.43 7.98 -4.70
CA THR A 108 -35.88 6.76 -5.40
C THR A 108 -35.14 5.53 -4.89
N LYS A 109 -35.88 4.46 -4.54
CA LYS A 109 -35.29 3.19 -4.10
C LYS A 109 -34.65 2.45 -5.27
N LEU A 110 -33.43 1.95 -5.09
CA LEU A 110 -32.71 1.16 -6.09
C LEU A 110 -33.08 -0.34 -6.08
N GLY A 111 -33.72 -0.82 -5.01
CA GLY A 111 -33.93 -2.25 -4.77
C GLY A 111 -32.62 -3.00 -4.48
N THR A 112 -32.71 -4.27 -4.08
CA THR A 112 -31.56 -5.09 -3.65
C THR A 112 -30.47 -5.18 -4.73
N GLY A 113 -30.83 -5.53 -5.96
CA GLY A 113 -29.86 -5.65 -7.06
C GLY A 113 -29.25 -4.32 -7.47
N GLY A 114 -30.02 -3.23 -7.41
CA GLY A 114 -29.53 -1.89 -7.72
C GLY A 114 -28.53 -1.38 -6.68
N LEU A 115 -28.74 -1.68 -5.40
CA LEU A 115 -27.78 -1.36 -4.33
C LEU A 115 -26.47 -2.13 -4.52
N VAL A 116 -26.55 -3.45 -4.71
CA VAL A 116 -25.36 -4.28 -4.95
C VAL A 116 -24.53 -3.72 -6.11
N ARG A 117 -25.19 -3.35 -7.22
CA ARG A 117 -24.51 -2.77 -8.37
C ARG A 117 -23.93 -1.38 -8.07
N ALA A 118 -24.68 -0.51 -7.40
CA ALA A 118 -24.22 0.84 -7.09
C ALA A 118 -22.98 0.84 -6.18
N TYR A 119 -22.97 0.04 -5.10
CA TYR A 119 -21.79 -0.10 -4.24
C TYR A 119 -20.60 -0.74 -4.98
N THR A 120 -20.86 -1.74 -5.82
CA THR A 120 -19.83 -2.35 -6.69
C THR A 120 -19.18 -1.31 -7.62
N ASP A 121 -20.00 -0.54 -8.33
CA ASP A 121 -19.56 0.43 -9.31
C ASP A 121 -18.84 1.62 -8.62
N ALA A 122 -19.29 2.03 -7.43
CA ALA A 122 -18.67 3.08 -6.65
C ALA A 122 -17.23 2.73 -6.22
N VAL A 123 -17.00 1.51 -5.72
CA VAL A 123 -15.64 1.06 -5.38
C VAL A 123 -14.78 0.87 -6.63
N LYS A 124 -15.32 0.32 -7.71
CA LYS A 124 -14.57 0.22 -8.98
C LYS A 124 -14.13 1.60 -9.47
N SER A 125 -14.99 2.60 -9.36
CA SER A 125 -14.69 3.97 -9.75
C SER A 125 -13.49 4.54 -8.98
N VAL A 126 -13.41 4.33 -7.66
CA VAL A 126 -12.28 4.87 -6.87
C VAL A 126 -10.96 4.15 -7.16
N LEU A 127 -11.02 2.90 -7.62
CA LEU A 127 -9.82 2.16 -8.00
C LEU A 127 -9.25 2.62 -9.34
N VAL A 128 -10.07 3.22 -10.21
CA VAL A 128 -9.60 3.81 -11.47
C VAL A 128 -8.80 5.06 -11.17
N GLY A 129 -7.51 5.03 -11.48
CA GLY A 129 -6.61 6.17 -11.25
C GLY A 129 -6.13 6.31 -9.80
N LEU A 130 -6.42 5.34 -8.92
CA LEU A 130 -5.89 5.31 -7.57
C LEU A 130 -4.35 5.29 -7.58
N PRO A 131 -3.67 6.27 -6.97
CA PRO A 131 -2.22 6.21 -6.80
C PRO A 131 -1.86 4.98 -5.97
N LEU A 132 -0.96 4.14 -6.47
CA LEU A 132 -0.53 2.92 -5.80
C LEU A 132 0.88 3.03 -5.26
N ALA A 133 1.13 2.32 -4.18
CA ALA A 133 2.46 2.08 -3.65
C ALA A 133 2.69 0.58 -3.47
N GLU A 134 3.95 0.20 -3.39
CA GLU A 134 4.38 -1.16 -3.06
C GLU A 134 5.00 -1.15 -1.66
N LYS A 135 4.52 -2.05 -0.82
CA LYS A 135 5.10 -2.31 0.49
C LYS A 135 6.22 -3.33 0.35
N ILE A 136 7.46 -2.88 0.56
CA ILE A 136 8.66 -3.69 0.36
C ILE A 136 9.42 -3.76 1.68
N GLN A 137 9.81 -4.97 2.08
CA GLN A 137 10.76 -5.12 3.17
C GLN A 137 12.13 -4.58 2.74
N THR A 138 12.73 -3.72 3.55
CA THR A 138 14.05 -3.14 3.30
C THR A 138 15.01 -3.41 4.44
N HIS A 139 16.29 -3.51 4.13
CA HIS A 139 17.38 -3.52 5.09
C HIS A 139 18.17 -2.22 4.98
N THR A 140 18.39 -1.56 6.12
CA THR A 140 19.44 -0.55 6.24
C THR A 140 20.72 -1.27 6.63
N VAL A 141 21.80 -1.02 5.90
CA VAL A 141 23.09 -1.66 6.13
C VAL A 141 24.19 -0.62 6.26
N ARG A 142 25.17 -0.93 7.11
CA ARG A 142 26.42 -0.18 7.24
C ARG A 142 27.52 -0.90 6.50
N LEU A 143 28.29 -0.17 5.70
CA LEU A 143 29.46 -0.68 4.99
C LEU A 143 30.66 0.24 5.26
N VAL A 144 31.76 -0.35 5.71
CA VAL A 144 33.06 0.35 5.85
C VAL A 144 33.99 -0.18 4.79
N MET A 145 34.71 0.70 4.11
CA MET A 145 35.63 0.33 3.05
C MET A 145 36.79 1.31 2.91
N PRO A 146 37.94 0.86 2.39
CA PRO A 146 39.03 1.76 2.04
C PRO A 146 38.69 2.54 0.76
N TYR A 147 39.20 3.77 0.66
CA TYR A 147 38.99 4.68 -0.47
C TYR A 147 39.19 4.06 -1.87
N PRO A 148 40.20 3.20 -2.13
CA PRO A 148 40.41 2.61 -3.47
C PRO A 148 39.26 1.75 -3.98
N LEU A 149 38.40 1.25 -3.08
CA LEU A 149 37.24 0.44 -3.46
C LEU A 149 35.95 1.26 -3.60
N PHE A 150 35.96 2.53 -3.19
CA PHE A 150 34.76 3.35 -3.07
C PHE A 150 33.98 3.48 -4.38
N GLU A 151 34.61 3.97 -5.45
CA GLU A 151 33.93 4.19 -6.73
C GLU A 151 33.39 2.87 -7.33
N ARG A 152 34.18 1.80 -7.24
CA ARG A 152 33.75 0.48 -7.71
C ARG A 152 32.53 -0.03 -6.94
N ILE A 153 32.52 0.12 -5.62
CA ILE A 153 31.41 -0.32 -4.77
C ILE A 153 30.18 0.57 -4.98
N ARG A 154 30.36 1.87 -5.23
CA ARG A 154 29.26 2.79 -5.55
C ARG A 154 28.49 2.34 -6.80
N ILE A 155 29.18 1.86 -7.82
CA ILE A 155 28.57 1.27 -9.02
C ILE A 155 27.77 0.00 -8.64
N LEU A 156 28.37 -0.91 -7.87
CA LEU A 156 27.69 -2.13 -7.42
C LEU A 156 26.43 -1.85 -6.59
N ILE A 157 26.45 -0.82 -5.75
CA ILE A 157 25.28 -0.37 -4.98
C ILE A 157 24.15 -0.01 -5.95
N ALA A 158 24.42 0.82 -6.95
CA ALA A 158 23.43 1.24 -7.93
C ALA A 158 22.90 0.06 -8.78
N GLU A 159 23.78 -0.83 -9.24
CA GLU A 159 23.41 -2.03 -10.03
C GLU A 159 22.47 -2.98 -9.28
N HIS A 160 22.58 -3.04 -7.95
CA HIS A 160 21.73 -3.86 -7.09
C HIS A 160 20.55 -3.08 -6.50
N GLY A 161 20.31 -1.84 -6.96
CA GLY A 161 19.18 -1.00 -6.53
C GLY A 161 19.29 -0.51 -5.08
N GLY A 162 20.51 -0.37 -4.56
CA GLY A 162 20.77 0.23 -3.26
C GLY A 162 20.70 1.75 -3.32
N GLN A 163 20.18 2.36 -2.25
CA GLN A 163 20.18 3.80 -2.05
C GLN A 163 21.22 4.18 -1.00
N ILE A 164 21.99 5.23 -1.26
CA ILE A 164 22.93 5.78 -0.28
C ILE A 164 22.18 6.79 0.58
N LEU A 165 22.03 6.49 1.87
CA LEU A 165 21.37 7.37 2.83
C LEU A 165 22.35 8.36 3.48
N ASN A 166 23.60 7.93 3.68
CA ASN A 166 24.65 8.74 4.28
C ASN A 166 26.04 8.29 3.81
N GLU A 167 26.94 9.25 3.66
CA GLU A 167 28.36 9.04 3.35
C GLU A 167 29.21 9.76 4.41
N ASN A 168 30.15 9.04 5.03
CA ASN A 168 31.11 9.61 5.96
C ASN A 168 32.54 9.27 5.53
N PHE A 169 33.36 10.29 5.33
CA PHE A 169 34.74 10.19 4.87
C PHE A 169 35.69 10.48 6.03
N ALA A 170 36.29 9.43 6.60
CA ALA A 170 37.26 9.52 7.68
C ALA A 170 38.53 8.73 7.31
N GLY A 171 39.13 7.99 8.27
CA GLY A 171 40.23 7.06 7.95
C GLY A 171 39.83 6.03 6.88
N ASP A 172 38.60 5.52 6.99
CA ASP A 172 37.92 4.73 5.96
C ASP A 172 36.62 5.43 5.54
N VAL A 173 36.07 5.03 4.40
CA VAL A 173 34.74 5.45 3.93
C VAL A 173 33.69 4.59 4.62
N THR A 174 32.73 5.22 5.30
CA THR A 174 31.56 4.54 5.87
C THR A 174 30.32 4.98 5.11
N LEU A 175 29.55 4.01 4.60
CA LEU A 175 28.26 4.23 3.97
C LEU A 175 27.13 3.64 4.80
N THR A 176 26.03 4.38 4.88
CA THR A 176 24.72 3.85 5.28
C THR A 176 23.89 3.69 4.02
N LEU A 177 23.46 2.46 3.75
CA LEU A 177 22.78 2.07 2.52
C LEU A 177 21.42 1.47 2.85
N GLN A 178 20.45 1.62 1.96
CA GLN A 178 19.17 0.93 2.03
C GLN A 178 18.98 0.05 0.79
N PHE A 179 18.58 -1.20 1.01
CA PHE A 179 18.23 -2.14 -0.05
C PHE A 179 16.85 -2.72 0.18
N ALA A 180 16.11 -3.02 -0.90
CA ALA A 180 15.06 -4.02 -0.83
C ALA A 180 15.68 -5.33 -0.33
N ALA A 181 15.04 -5.99 0.64
CA ALA A 181 15.60 -7.16 1.31
C ALA A 181 15.98 -8.28 0.33
N LYS A 182 15.19 -8.45 -0.74
CA LYS A 182 15.47 -9.39 -1.83
C LYS A 182 16.75 -9.11 -2.63
N ASN A 183 17.22 -7.86 -2.68
CA ASN A 183 18.40 -7.46 -3.44
C ASN A 183 19.70 -7.55 -2.62
N LEU A 184 19.62 -7.45 -1.29
CA LEU A 184 20.79 -7.43 -0.41
C LEU A 184 21.69 -8.68 -0.56
N PRO A 185 21.17 -9.92 -0.71
CA PRO A 185 22.01 -11.10 -0.93
C PRO A 185 22.87 -11.02 -2.19
N GLY A 186 22.32 -10.48 -3.29
CA GLY A 186 23.06 -10.28 -4.54
C GLY A 186 24.20 -9.28 -4.37
N PHE A 187 23.89 -8.14 -3.73
CA PHE A 187 24.89 -7.11 -3.42
C PHE A 187 26.01 -7.66 -2.50
N GLN A 188 25.67 -8.42 -1.47
CA GLN A 188 26.66 -9.08 -0.58
C GLN A 188 27.62 -9.99 -1.37
N GLY A 189 27.10 -10.76 -2.33
CA GLY A 189 27.92 -11.60 -3.21
C GLY A 189 28.91 -10.78 -4.04
N ALA A 190 28.41 -9.76 -4.75
CA ALA A 190 29.24 -8.89 -5.58
C ALA A 190 30.28 -8.09 -4.77
N LEU A 191 29.91 -7.62 -3.57
CA LEU A 191 30.79 -6.93 -2.64
C LEU A 191 31.96 -7.82 -2.21
N ARG A 192 31.69 -9.09 -1.87
CA ARG A 192 32.72 -10.07 -1.50
C ARG A 192 33.66 -10.33 -2.67
N GLU A 193 33.16 -10.49 -3.88
CA GLU A 193 34.00 -10.69 -5.07
C GLU A 193 34.91 -9.49 -5.35
N ALA A 194 34.34 -8.28 -5.36
CA ALA A 194 35.09 -7.05 -5.63
C ALA A 194 36.18 -6.74 -4.60
N SER A 195 35.98 -7.19 -3.36
CA SER A 195 36.90 -7.01 -2.24
C SER A 195 37.79 -8.21 -1.95
N LYS A 196 37.74 -9.27 -2.77
CA LYS A 196 38.43 -10.55 -2.49
C LYS A 196 38.09 -11.14 -1.11
N GLY A 197 36.85 -10.95 -0.67
CA GLY A 197 36.29 -11.41 0.60
C GLY A 197 36.55 -10.50 1.80
N ALA A 198 37.20 -9.34 1.61
CA ALA A 198 37.58 -8.47 2.72
C ALA A 198 36.42 -7.62 3.28
N LEU A 199 35.35 -7.41 2.51
CA LEU A 199 34.24 -6.54 2.90
C LEU A 199 32.92 -7.31 3.05
N GLN A 200 32.12 -6.85 4.01
CA GLN A 200 30.77 -7.31 4.26
C GLN A 200 29.91 -6.13 4.74
N ALA A 201 28.70 -6.00 4.22
CA ALA A 201 27.74 -5.04 4.73
C ALA A 201 27.03 -5.62 5.96
N GLU A 202 26.89 -4.84 7.03
CA GLU A 202 26.21 -5.24 8.26
C GLU A 202 24.80 -4.68 8.29
N ILE A 203 23.79 -5.52 8.54
CA ILE A 203 22.40 -5.05 8.68
C ILE A 203 22.28 -4.34 10.02
N THR A 204 21.97 -3.05 9.97
CA THR A 204 21.73 -2.21 11.16
C THR A 204 20.25 -2.09 11.48
N GLU A 205 19.38 -2.24 10.49
CA GLU A 205 17.93 -2.14 10.64
C GLU A 205 17.21 -3.01 9.60
N THR A 206 16.06 -3.57 9.98
CA THR A 206 15.12 -4.20 9.05
C THR A 206 13.78 -3.49 9.17
N ASN A 207 13.36 -2.82 8.10
CA ASN A 207 12.03 -2.27 8.00
C ASN A 207 11.14 -3.25 7.22
N PRO A 208 10.12 -3.87 7.84
CA PRO A 208 9.25 -4.84 7.17
C PRO A 208 8.31 -4.21 6.14
N ALA A 209 8.20 -2.89 6.10
CA ALA A 209 7.06 -2.19 5.50
C ALA A 209 7.43 -0.83 4.89
N ALA A 210 8.58 -0.70 4.21
CA ALA A 210 8.88 0.54 3.50
C ALA A 210 7.92 0.72 2.32
N ILE A 211 7.33 1.91 2.20
CA ILE A 211 6.30 2.23 1.19
C ILE A 211 6.96 2.98 0.04
N PHE A 212 6.91 2.41 -1.16
CA PHE A 212 7.46 3.03 -2.36
C PHE A 212 6.35 3.32 -3.37
N PRO A 213 6.15 4.58 -3.81
CA PRO A 213 5.19 4.91 -4.85
C PRO A 213 5.45 4.11 -6.14
N VAL A 214 4.39 3.55 -6.73
CA VAL A 214 4.45 2.91 -8.04
C VAL A 214 4.28 4.00 -9.11
N VAL A 215 5.33 4.24 -9.89
CA VAL A 215 5.28 5.15 -11.02
C VAL A 215 4.77 4.38 -12.25
N GLY A 216 3.48 4.53 -12.59
CA GLY A 216 2.85 3.91 -13.75
C GLY A 216 1.41 3.46 -13.50
N VAL A 217 0.53 3.63 -14.48
CA VAL A 217 -0.90 3.27 -14.43
C VAL A 217 -1.06 1.75 -14.58
N LEU A 218 -1.96 1.14 -13.81
CA LEU A 218 -2.39 -0.26 -13.98
C LEU A 218 -2.98 -0.53 -15.37
#